data_AF-A0A2D4MYB1-F1
#
_entry.id   AF-A0A2D4MYB1-F1
#
_cell.length_a   1.000
_cell.length_b   1.000
_cell.length_c   1.000
_cell.angle_alpha   90.00
_cell.angle_beta   90.00
_cell.angle_gamma   90.00
#
_symmetry.space_group_name_H-M   'P 1'
#
loop_
_entity.id
_entity.type
_entity.pdbx_description
1 polymer ?
#
loop_
_entity_poly.entity_id
_entity_poly.type
_entity_poly.pdbx_seq_one_letter_code
_entity_poly.pdbx_strand_id
1 'polypeptide(L)'
;MAVRDFHILVNLVKVFDSRPVLSVCLKYGRLFIETFLKSGMPLLDYSFKKHREDVQSLLKTLQLSTRQLHHICGHSKIHQDTGLTSHVPLLKKSLELFVYRVKAMLALNHCQEAFWVGILKNRDLQGE
;
A
#
# COMPACT_ATOMS: atom_id res chain seq x y z
N MET A 1 -15.63 1.53 -0.70
CA MET A 1 -15.57 1.03 -2.09
C MET A 1 -14.17 1.24 -2.69
N ALA A 2 -13.68 2.48 -2.83
CA ALA A 2 -12.36 2.77 -3.44
C ALA A 2 -11.17 1.91 -2.95
N VAL A 3 -10.96 1.76 -1.62
CA VAL A 3 -9.87 0.92 -1.08
C VAL A 3 -10.02 -0.55 -1.46
N ARG A 4 -11.25 -1.06 -1.51
CA ARG A 4 -11.55 -2.44 -1.90
C ARG A 4 -11.30 -2.65 -3.40
N ASP A 5 -11.75 -1.72 -4.22
CA ASP A 5 -11.59 -1.81 -5.68
C ASP A 5 -10.11 -1.70 -6.04
N PHE A 6 -9.37 -0.80 -5.38
CA PHE A 6 -7.92 -0.72 -5.46
C PHE A 6 -7.24 -2.03 -5.06
N HIS A 7 -7.66 -2.63 -3.94
CA HIS A 7 -7.13 -3.91 -3.48
C HIS A 7 -7.33 -5.03 -4.52
N ILE A 8 -8.51 -5.13 -5.12
CA ILE A 8 -8.80 -6.11 -6.17
C ILE A 8 -7.88 -5.87 -7.38
N LEU A 9 -7.83 -4.65 -7.90
CA LEU A 9 -7.02 -4.29 -9.07
C LEU A 9 -5.53 -4.60 -8.86
N VAL A 10 -4.98 -4.26 -7.69
CA VAL A 10 -3.56 -4.51 -7.39
C VAL A 10 -3.26 -6.00 -7.23
N ASN A 11 -4.21 -6.81 -6.76
CA ASN A 11 -4.02 -8.27 -6.67
C ASN A 11 -4.18 -9.00 -8.00
N LEU A 12 -4.94 -8.45 -8.95
CA LEU A 12 -5.03 -9.02 -10.30
C LEU A 12 -3.68 -9.06 -11.03
N VAL A 13 -2.71 -8.25 -10.61
CA VAL A 13 -1.33 -8.29 -11.13
C VAL A 13 -0.66 -9.65 -10.95
N LYS A 14 -1.08 -10.46 -9.96
CA LYS A 14 -0.58 -11.83 -9.79
C LYS A 14 -0.96 -12.75 -10.94
N VAL A 15 -2.04 -12.44 -11.65
CA VAL A 15 -2.54 -13.18 -12.81
C VAL A 15 -2.13 -12.48 -14.11
N PHE A 16 -2.08 -11.15 -14.09
CA PHE A 16 -1.75 -10.30 -15.24
C PHE A 16 -0.51 -9.46 -14.94
N ASP A 17 0.67 -10.04 -15.15
CA ASP A 17 1.98 -9.44 -14.84
C ASP A 17 2.64 -8.76 -16.05
N SER A 18 1.88 -8.54 -17.13
CA SER A 18 2.39 -7.86 -18.32
C SER A 18 2.97 -6.47 -17.99
N ARG A 19 4.03 -6.08 -18.70
CA ARG A 19 4.72 -4.80 -18.51
C ARG A 19 3.80 -3.57 -18.45
N PRO A 20 2.78 -3.40 -19.32
CA PRO A 20 1.87 -2.26 -19.24
C PRO A 20 1.06 -2.23 -17.93
N VAL A 21 0.62 -3.41 -17.45
CA VAL A 21 -0.11 -3.54 -16.19
C VAL A 21 0.78 -3.16 -15.01
N LEU A 22 2.02 -3.66 -14.98
CA LEU A 22 3.00 -3.29 -13.94
C LEU A 22 3.28 -1.77 -13.93
N SER A 23 3.44 -1.16 -15.10
CA SER A 23 3.66 0.30 -15.22
C SER A 23 2.49 1.10 -14.64
N VAL A 24 1.26 0.72 -14.98
CA VAL A 24 0.05 1.34 -14.45
C VAL A 24 -0.03 1.16 -12.93
N CYS A 25 0.22 -0.04 -12.41
CA CYS A 25 0.19 -0.31 -10.98
C CYS A 25 1.24 0.49 -10.20
N LEU A 26 2.46 0.63 -10.70
CA LEU A 26 3.50 1.43 -10.06
C LEU A 26 3.13 2.92 -10.03
N LYS A 27 2.68 3.46 -11.18
CA LYS A 27 2.35 4.88 -11.31
C LYS A 27 1.10 5.26 -10.52
N TYR A 28 -0.01 4.57 -10.76
CA TYR A 28 -1.29 4.91 -10.14
C TYR A 28 -1.41 4.36 -8.72
N GLY A 29 -0.70 3.28 -8.38
CA GLY A 29 -0.54 2.84 -6.99
C GLY A 29 0.11 3.93 -6.13
N ARG A 30 1.16 4.59 -6.63
CA ARG A 30 1.77 5.73 -5.93
C ARG A 30 0.77 6.86 -5.71
N LEU A 31 0.09 7.29 -6.78
CA LEU A 31 -0.88 8.39 -6.71
C LEU A 31 -2.00 8.08 -5.71
N PHE A 32 -2.53 6.85 -5.73
CA PHE A 32 -3.55 6.43 -4.78
C PHE A 32 -3.07 6.55 -3.33
N ILE A 33 -1.88 6.05 -3.02
CA ILE A 33 -1.30 6.12 -1.67
C ILE A 33 -1.03 7.57 -1.25
N GLU A 34 -0.53 8.42 -2.15
CA GLU A 34 -0.32 9.85 -1.88
C GLU A 34 -1.64 10.58 -1.62
N THR A 35 -2.67 10.31 -2.43
CA THR A 35 -4.02 10.87 -2.21
C THR A 35 -4.62 10.39 -0.90
N PHE A 36 -4.45 9.11 -0.56
CA PHE A 36 -4.92 8.55 0.69
C PHE A 36 -4.20 9.17 1.89
N LEU A 37 -2.88 9.34 1.82
CA LEU A 37 -2.08 10.03 2.84
C LEU A 37 -2.56 11.47 3.03
N LYS A 38 -2.84 12.20 1.94
CA LYS A 38 -3.24 13.61 1.99
C LYS A 38 -4.67 13.80 2.48
N SER A 39 -5.60 12.95 2.05
CA SER A 39 -7.05 13.19 2.23
C SER A 39 -7.73 12.10 3.07
N GLY A 40 -7.31 10.84 2.91
CA GLY A 40 -7.85 9.71 3.66
C GLY A 40 -7.42 9.74 5.13
N MET A 41 -6.13 9.88 5.42
CA MET A 41 -5.62 9.85 6.79
C MET A 41 -6.24 10.92 7.72
N PRO A 42 -6.41 12.20 7.31
CA PRO A 42 -7.12 13.18 8.16
C PRO A 42 -8.56 12.80 8.48
N LEU A 43 -9.29 12.22 7.52
CA LEU A 43 -10.65 11.71 7.75
C LEU A 43 -10.66 10.54 8.73
N LEU A 44 -9.66 9.66 8.64
CA LEU A 44 -9.50 8.55 9.58
C LEU A 44 -9.18 9.04 10.99
N ASP A 45 -8.32 10.06 11.16
CA ASP A 45 -8.03 10.60 12.50
C ASP A 45 -9.31 11.12 13.17
N TYR A 46 -10.14 11.86 12.42
CA TYR A 46 -11.40 12.40 12.93
C TYR A 46 -12.39 11.29 13.28
N SER A 47 -12.47 10.26 12.41
CA SER A 47 -13.44 9.18 12.55
C SER A 47 -13.03 8.12 13.57
N PHE A 48 -11.73 8.02 13.91
CA PHE A 48 -11.18 6.92 14.71
C PHE A 48 -11.86 6.77 16.08
N LYS A 49 -12.18 7.89 16.73
CA LYS A 49 -12.80 7.88 18.07
C LYS A 49 -14.21 7.28 18.06
N LYS A 50 -14.95 7.41 16.96
CA LYS A 50 -16.35 7.00 16.85
C LYS A 50 -16.53 5.69 16.07
N HIS A 51 -15.66 5.43 15.10
CA HIS A 51 -15.77 4.33 14.14
C HIS A 51 -14.48 3.50 14.10
N ARG A 52 -13.94 3.15 15.27
CA ARG A 52 -12.63 2.49 15.41
C ARG A 52 -12.50 1.23 14.57
N GLU A 53 -13.49 0.33 14.64
CA GLU A 53 -13.45 -0.97 13.94
C GLU A 53 -13.45 -0.80 12.42
N ASP A 54 -14.29 0.09 11.89
CA ASP A 54 -14.35 0.41 10.47
C ASP A 54 -13.02 0.97 9.96
N VAL A 55 -12.43 1.91 10.72
CA VAL A 55 -11.13 2.50 10.39
C VAL A 55 -10.04 1.44 10.40
N GLN A 56 -9.99 0.58 11.41
CA GLN A 56 -9.02 -0.51 11.48
C GLN A 56 -9.18 -1.51 10.33
N SER A 57 -10.42 -1.89 10.00
CA SER A 57 -10.73 -2.78 8.89
C SER A 57 -10.24 -2.21 7.56
N LEU A 58 -10.54 -0.92 7.30
CA LEU A 58 -10.09 -0.22 6.11
C LEU A 58 -8.57 -0.13 6.02
N LEU A 59 -7.88 0.17 7.14
CA LEU A 59 -6.42 0.19 7.20
C LEU A 59 -5.81 -1.19 6.93
N LYS A 60 -6.40 -2.27 7.46
CA LYS A 60 -5.97 -3.65 7.17
C LYS A 60 -6.10 -3.98 5.69
N THR A 61 -7.22 -3.64 5.05
CA THR A 61 -7.39 -3.85 3.59
C THR A 61 -6.36 -3.07 2.79
N LEU A 62 -6.12 -1.81 3.16
CA LEU A 62 -5.14 -0.99 2.46
C LEU A 62 -3.71 -1.52 2.66
N GLN A 63 -3.39 -2.03 3.86
CA GLN A 63 -2.10 -2.68 4.15
C GLN A 63 -1.85 -3.91 3.27
N LEU A 64 -2.86 -4.73 3.00
CA LEU A 64 -2.71 -5.85 2.06
C LEU A 64 -2.33 -5.36 0.66
N SER A 65 -2.91 -4.23 0.25
CA SER A 65 -2.61 -3.59 -1.04
C SER A 65 -1.20 -2.99 -1.07
N THR A 66 -0.73 -2.36 0.01
CA THR A 66 0.64 -1.84 0.09
C THR A 66 1.69 -2.95 0.07
N ARG A 67 1.41 -4.10 0.69
CA ARG A 67 2.28 -5.29 0.59
C ARG A 67 2.40 -5.77 -0.85
N GLN A 68 1.29 -5.85 -1.59
CA GLN A 68 1.32 -6.23 -2.98
C GLN A 68 2.09 -5.23 -3.86
N LEU A 69 1.96 -3.94 -3.62
CA LEU A 69 2.78 -2.92 -4.29
C LEU A 69 4.28 -3.08 -4.01
N HIS A 70 4.67 -3.50 -2.80
CA HIS A 70 6.06 -3.81 -2.50
C HIS A 70 6.57 -5.03 -3.31
N HIS A 71 5.76 -6.07 -3.50
CA HIS A 71 6.12 -7.21 -4.36
C HIS A 71 6.30 -6.76 -5.81
N ILE A 72 5.41 -5.92 -6.33
CA ILE A 72 5.52 -5.32 -7.68
C ILE A 72 6.82 -4.50 -7.83
N CYS A 73 7.19 -3.73 -6.81
CA CYS A 73 8.47 -3.02 -6.77
C CYS A 73 9.67 -3.96 -6.82
N GLY A 74 9.60 -5.11 -6.15
CA GLY A 74 10.64 -6.14 -6.16
C GLY A 74 10.80 -6.77 -7.54
N HIS A 75 9.69 -7.24 -8.11
CA HIS A 75 9.64 -7.82 -9.44
C HIS A 75 10.21 -6.90 -10.53
N SER A 76 9.82 -5.62 -10.52
CA SER A 76 10.30 -4.65 -11.50
C SER A 76 11.82 -4.43 -11.45
N LYS A 77 12.43 -4.57 -10.27
CA LYS A 77 13.89 -4.49 -10.11
C LYS A 77 14.61 -5.74 -10.60
N ILE A 78 14.04 -6.93 -10.37
CA ILE A 78 14.62 -8.21 -10.80
C ILE A 78 14.67 -8.30 -12.32
N HIS A 79 13.61 -7.85 -13.00
CA HIS A 79 13.52 -7.88 -14.47
C HIS A 79 14.30 -6.74 -15.19
N GLN A 80 15.02 -5.89 -14.46
CA GLN A 80 15.86 -4.79 -14.98
C GLN A 80 15.17 -3.85 -15.98
N ASP A 81 13.85 -3.71 -15.91
CA ASP A 81 13.10 -2.79 -16.77
C ASP A 81 13.34 -1.35 -16.30
N THR A 82 14.18 -0.62 -17.03
CA THR A 82 14.58 0.75 -16.70
C THR A 82 13.38 1.71 -16.62
N GLY A 83 12.36 1.50 -17.46
CA GLY A 83 11.13 2.29 -17.43
C GLY A 83 10.33 2.09 -16.13
N LEU A 84 10.13 0.83 -15.72
CA LEU A 84 9.42 0.49 -14.50
C LEU A 84 10.23 0.86 -13.23
N THR A 85 11.54 0.64 -13.26
CA THR A 85 12.43 0.88 -12.13
C THR A 85 12.45 2.36 -11.71
N SER A 86 12.23 3.29 -12.65
CA SER A 86 12.15 4.72 -12.37
C SER A 86 11.02 5.10 -11.39
N HIS A 87 9.93 4.33 -11.35
CA HIS A 87 8.78 4.59 -10.48
C HIS A 87 8.97 4.03 -9.05
N VAL A 88 9.85 3.04 -8.88
CA VAL A 88 10.00 2.27 -7.64
C VAL A 88 10.44 3.12 -6.44
N PRO A 89 11.45 4.02 -6.54
CA PRO A 89 11.91 4.79 -5.37
C PRO A 89 10.80 5.66 -4.75
N LEU A 90 10.06 6.37 -5.60
CA LEU A 90 8.99 7.26 -5.14
C LEU A 90 7.83 6.47 -4.55
N LEU A 91 7.46 5.34 -5.16
CA LEU A 91 6.43 4.47 -4.60
C LEU A 91 6.84 3.92 -3.23
N LYS A 92 8.06 3.37 -3.09
CA LYS A 92 8.55 2.86 -1.80
C LYS A 92 8.52 3.92 -0.71
N LYS A 93 8.96 5.15 -1.02
CA LYS A 93 8.89 6.29 -0.10
C LYS A 93 7.45 6.56 0.37
N SER A 94 6.48 6.56 -0.54
CA SER A 94 5.07 6.78 -0.20
C SER A 94 4.49 5.64 0.64
N LEU A 95 4.88 4.39 0.39
CA LEU A 95 4.49 3.23 1.20
C LEU A 95 5.07 3.29 2.62
N GLU A 96 6.34 3.67 2.77
CA GLU A 96 6.98 3.88 4.07
C GLU A 96 6.29 5.01 4.86
N LEU A 97 6.03 6.15 4.20
CA LEU A 97 5.30 7.27 4.81
C LEU A 97 3.91 6.85 5.29
N PHE A 98 3.19 6.04 4.51
CA PHE A 98 1.91 5.45 4.91
C PHE A 98 2.04 4.62 6.20
N VAL A 99 3.03 3.72 6.26
CA VAL A 99 3.28 2.90 7.46
C VAL A 99 3.55 3.77 8.68
N TYR A 100 4.43 4.77 8.57
CA TYR A 100 4.71 5.68 9.68
C TYR A 100 3.48 6.48 10.11
N ARG A 101 2.69 6.95 9.16
CA ARG A 101 1.49 7.74 9.44
C ARG A 101 0.39 6.95 10.13
N VAL A 102 0.21 5.68 9.75
CA VAL A 102 -0.71 4.76 10.43
C VAL A 102 -0.22 4.44 11.85
N LYS A 103 1.08 4.15 12.02
CA LYS A 103 1.68 3.93 13.35
C LYS A 103 1.46 5.11 14.28
N ALA A 104 1.69 6.34 13.79
CA ALA A 104 1.48 7.56 14.56
C ALA A 104 0.00 7.70 15.00
N MET A 105 -0.95 7.49 14.09
CA MET A 105 -2.38 7.53 14.41
C MET A 105 -2.75 6.54 15.52
N LEU A 106 -2.25 5.31 15.45
CA LEU A 106 -2.57 4.27 16.41
C LEU A 106 -1.90 4.49 17.77
N ALA A 107 -0.67 5.02 17.79
CA ALA A 107 0.00 5.40 19.02
C ALA A 107 -0.76 6.51 19.76
N LEU A 108 -1.22 7.54 19.04
CA LEU A 108 -2.02 8.64 19.62
C LEU A 108 -3.37 8.19 20.17
N ASN A 109 -3.87 7.03 19.73
CA ASN A 109 -5.15 6.47 20.20
C ASN A 109 -4.95 5.20 21.05
N HIS A 110 -3.75 4.94 21.57
CA HIS A 110 -3.42 3.79 22.42
C HIS A 110 -3.87 2.44 21.84
N CYS A 111 -3.67 2.26 20.52
CA CYS A 111 -4.24 1.16 19.73
C CYS A 111 -3.19 0.49 18.83
N GLN A 112 -1.96 0.38 19.29
CA GLN A 112 -0.83 -0.11 18.48
C GLN A 112 -1.01 -1.57 18.02
N GLU A 113 -1.65 -2.41 18.83
CA GLU A 113 -1.94 -3.82 18.52
C GLU A 113 -2.87 -4.03 17.33
N ALA A 114 -3.61 -3.00 16.90
CA ALA A 114 -4.57 -3.13 15.80
C ALA A 114 -3.92 -3.22 14.41
N PHE A 115 -2.65 -2.86 14.29
CA PHE A 115 -1.94 -2.81 13.02
C PHE A 115 -0.51 -3.32 13.17
N TRP A 116 -0.35 -4.61 12.86
CA TRP A 116 0.96 -5.25 12.90
C TRP A 116 1.74 -4.95 11.63
N VAL A 117 2.91 -4.34 11.77
CA VAL A 117 3.85 -4.09 10.67
C VAL A 117 4.95 -5.13 10.75
N GLY A 118 4.75 -6.23 10.04
CA GLY A 118 5.75 -7.28 9.93
C GLY A 118 6.98 -6.91 9.11
N ILE A 119 8.03 -7.71 9.26
CA ILE A 119 9.19 -7.66 8.36
C ILE A 119 8.71 -8.07 6.97
N LEU A 120 8.86 -7.16 6.01
CA LEU A 120 8.57 -7.44 4.62
C LEU A 120 9.74 -8.23 4.03
N LYS A 121 9.56 -9.53 3.79
CA LYS A 121 10.55 -10.34 3.06
C LYS A 121 10.50 -9.91 1.59
N ASN A 122 11.67 -9.63 0.99
CA ASN A 122 11.77 -9.40 -0.46
C ASN A 122 11.44 -10.72 -1.16
N ARG A 123 10.22 -10.81 -1.69
CA ARG A 123 9.71 -11.94 -2.46
C ARG A 123 9.21 -11.43 -3.80
N ASP A 124 9.23 -12.30 -4.80
CA ASP A 124 8.64 -12.01 -6.10
C ASP A 124 7.09 -11.90 -6.04
N LEU A 125 6.43 -11.76 -7.19
CA LEU A 125 4.96 -11.65 -7.25
C LEU A 125 4.23 -12.94 -6.82
N GLN A 126 4.93 -14.08 -6.84
CA GLN A 126 4.42 -15.40 -6.48
C GLN A 126 4.66 -15.72 -5.00
N GLY A 127 5.53 -14.96 -4.33
CA GLY A 127 5.81 -15.11 -2.91
C GLY A 127 7.00 -16.03 -2.61
N GLU A 128 7.83 -16.34 -3.62
CA GLU A 128 9.12 -17.02 -3.48
C GLU A 128 10.23 -16.02 -3.10
#